data_AF-A0A1Q4GTX5-F1
#
_entry.id   AF-A0A1Q4GTX5-F1
#
_cell.length_a   1.000
_cell.length_b   1.000
_cell.length_c   1.000
_cell.angle_alpha   90.00
_cell.angle_beta   90.00
_cell.angle_gamma   90.00
#
_symmetry.space_group_name_H-M   'P 1'
#
loop_
_entity.id
_entity.type
_entity.pdbx_description
1 polymer ?
#
loop_
_entity_poly.entity_id
_entity_poly.type
_entity_poly.pdbx_seq_one_letter_code
_entity_poly.pdbx_strand_id
1 'polypeptide(L)'
;MKPTSTTATSAISDADDAPPLTQADFDRARYKIGGKSASQSEWQAAVRARSGKQRINIMLDAPIVEHFKALAGERGYQTLINDTLRRAIAGERLEADLRAIIREELRAS
;
A
#
# COMPACT_ATOMS: atom_id res chain seq x y z
N MET A 1 23.54 4.37 -7.62
CA MET A 1 22.71 3.76 -8.68
C MET A 1 21.46 3.21 -8.04
N LYS A 2 20.25 3.62 -8.49
CA LYS A 2 18.97 3.14 -7.94
C LYS A 2 18.48 1.97 -8.80
N PRO A 3 17.93 0.89 -8.22
CA PRO A 3 17.41 -0.22 -8.99
C PRO A 3 16.10 0.19 -9.67
N THR A 4 16.09 0.16 -11.01
CA THR A 4 14.86 0.17 -11.82
C THR A 4 14.17 -1.17 -11.61
N SER A 5 12.94 -1.15 -11.09
CA SER A 5 12.11 -2.35 -10.98
C SER A 5 11.78 -2.88 -12.37
N THR A 6 12.53 -3.88 -12.84
CA THR A 6 12.20 -4.69 -14.01
C THR A 6 11.18 -5.73 -13.58
N THR A 7 9.90 -5.41 -13.65
CA THR A 7 8.84 -6.44 -13.61
C THR A 7 8.48 -6.73 -15.05
N ALA A 8 8.92 -7.87 -15.57
CA ALA A 8 8.49 -8.35 -16.88
C ALA A 8 7.00 -8.70 -16.79
N THR A 9 6.16 -7.95 -17.49
CA THR A 9 4.73 -8.24 -17.61
C THR A 9 4.53 -9.33 -18.65
N SER A 10 4.04 -10.50 -18.24
CA SER A 10 3.63 -11.57 -19.15
C SER A 10 2.40 -11.14 -19.97
N ALA A 11 2.36 -11.55 -21.23
CA ALA A 11 1.25 -11.28 -22.15
C ALA A 11 -0.06 -11.90 -21.61
N ILE A 12 -1.11 -11.08 -21.50
CA ILE A 12 -2.48 -11.54 -21.29
C ILE A 12 -3.08 -11.89 -22.65
N SER A 13 -3.47 -13.14 -22.84
CA SER A 13 -4.02 -13.66 -24.09
C SER A 13 -5.55 -13.71 -24.01
N ASP A 14 -6.21 -12.55 -24.12
CA ASP A 14 -7.67 -12.48 -24.29
C ASP A 14 -7.99 -11.98 -25.70
N ALA A 15 -9.01 -12.58 -26.31
CA ALA A 15 -9.37 -12.53 -27.73
C ALA A 15 -9.94 -11.17 -28.19
N ASP A 16 -9.16 -10.11 -28.06
CA ASP A 16 -9.37 -8.82 -28.70
C ASP A 16 -8.23 -8.59 -29.70
N ASP A 17 -8.51 -7.98 -30.85
CA ASP A 17 -7.55 -7.74 -31.96
C ASP A 17 -6.47 -6.68 -31.60
N ALA A 18 -6.28 -6.45 -30.30
CA ALA A 18 -5.32 -5.54 -29.74
C ALA A 18 -3.95 -6.23 -29.66
N PRO A 19 -2.88 -5.61 -30.21
CA PRO A 19 -1.54 -6.15 -30.09
C PRO A 19 -1.13 -6.27 -28.62
N PRO A 20 -0.36 -7.31 -28.25
CA PRO A 20 0.11 -7.46 -26.88
C PRO A 20 0.96 -6.24 -26.50
N LEU A 21 0.70 -5.69 -25.31
CA LEU A 21 1.45 -4.55 -24.79
C LEU A 21 2.93 -4.90 -24.67
N THR A 22 3.78 -4.14 -25.35
CA THR A 22 5.24 -4.31 -25.34
C THR A 22 5.92 -3.26 -24.46
N GLN A 23 7.18 -3.50 -24.08
CA GLN A 23 7.98 -2.49 -23.37
C GLN A 23 8.08 -1.17 -24.15
N ALA A 24 8.18 -1.24 -25.48
CA ALA A 24 8.21 -0.06 -26.34
C ALA A 24 6.92 0.78 -26.26
N ASP A 25 5.78 0.18 -25.87
CA ASP A 25 4.53 0.91 -25.67
C ASP A 25 4.55 1.68 -24.34
N PHE A 26 5.17 1.11 -23.31
CA PHE A 26 5.42 1.83 -22.05
C PHE A 26 6.46 2.93 -22.20
N ASP A 27 7.51 2.72 -23.00
CA ASP A 27 8.56 3.72 -23.23
C ASP A 27 8.03 4.94 -24.00
N ARG A 28 7.01 4.75 -24.85
CA ARG A 28 6.31 5.81 -25.58
C ARG A 28 5.17 6.46 -24.76
N ALA A 29 4.94 6.03 -23.52
CA ALA A 29 3.84 6.52 -22.71
C ALA A 29 3.98 8.02 -22.38
N ARG A 30 2.85 8.74 -22.45
CA ARG A 30 2.77 10.14 -22.02
C ARG A 30 2.14 10.23 -20.63
N TYR A 31 2.93 10.62 -19.64
CA TYR A 31 2.43 10.80 -18.28
C TYR A 31 1.58 12.09 -18.18
N LYS A 32 0.41 11.98 -17.54
CA LYS A 32 -0.49 13.12 -17.31
C LYS A 32 -1.00 13.15 -15.87
N ILE A 33 -1.11 14.36 -15.32
CA ILE A 33 -1.70 14.63 -13.99
C ILE A 33 -2.82 15.65 -14.20
N GLY A 34 -4.07 15.27 -13.91
CA GLY A 34 -5.22 16.17 -14.08
C GLY A 34 -5.39 16.69 -15.52
N GLY A 35 -5.06 15.87 -16.52
CA GLY A 35 -5.12 16.23 -17.94
C GLY A 35 -3.89 16.97 -18.49
N LYS A 36 -2.99 17.46 -17.63
CA LYS A 36 -1.75 18.15 -18.04
C LYS A 36 -0.59 17.16 -18.18
N SER A 37 0.24 17.34 -19.20
CA SER A 37 1.48 16.56 -19.37
C SER A 37 2.40 16.76 -18.16
N ALA A 38 2.96 15.67 -17.66
CA ALA A 38 3.90 15.67 -16.54
C ALA A 38 5.10 14.80 -16.89
N SER A 39 6.23 15.04 -16.23
CA SER A 39 7.35 14.10 -16.25
C SER A 39 6.99 12.82 -15.49
N GLN A 40 7.73 11.74 -15.76
CA GLN A 40 7.56 10.47 -15.05
C GLN A 40 7.72 10.63 -13.53
N SER A 41 8.67 11.43 -13.08
CA SER A 41 8.94 11.68 -11.66
C SER A 41 7.79 12.43 -10.97
N GLU A 42 7.25 13.47 -11.62
CA GLU A 42 6.08 14.21 -11.12
C GLU A 42 4.85 13.30 -11.06
N TRP A 43 4.64 12.47 -12.08
CA TRP A 43 3.54 11.52 -12.10
C TRP A 43 3.67 10.50 -10.97
N GLN A 44 4.87 9.93 -10.77
CA GLN A 44 5.12 9.02 -9.66
C GLN A 44 4.92 9.69 -8.29
N ALA A 45 5.33 10.96 -8.14
CA ALA A 45 5.13 11.71 -6.91
C ALA A 45 3.63 11.96 -6.64
N ALA A 46 2.86 12.34 -7.66
CA ALA A 46 1.42 12.55 -7.55
C ALA A 46 0.66 11.25 -7.22
N VAL A 47 1.05 10.13 -7.83
CA VAL A 47 0.49 8.79 -7.51
C VAL A 47 0.78 8.41 -6.06
N ARG A 48 2.01 8.61 -5.58
CA ARG A 48 2.39 8.35 -4.19
C ARG A 48 1.61 9.22 -3.21
N ALA A 49 1.48 10.51 -3.51
CA ALA A 49 0.71 11.45 -2.68
C ALA A 49 -0.76 11.03 -2.56
N ARG A 50 -1.37 10.52 -3.64
CA ARG A 50 -2.76 10.01 -3.60
C ARG A 50 -2.90 8.69 -2.84
N SER A 51 -1.86 7.85 -2.82
CA SER A 51 -1.95 6.53 -2.18
C SER A 51 -2.05 6.62 -0.65
N GLY A 52 -1.63 7.75 -0.03
CA GLY A 52 -1.61 7.93 1.43
C GLY A 52 -0.66 6.96 2.17
N LYS A 53 0.06 6.10 1.43
CA LYS A 53 1.01 5.11 1.95
C LYS A 53 2.41 5.71 1.91
N GLN A 54 3.03 5.81 3.08
CA GLN A 54 4.42 6.23 3.19
C GLN A 54 5.35 5.00 3.17
N ARG A 55 6.38 5.03 2.32
CA ARG A 55 7.44 4.03 2.34
C ARG A 55 8.43 4.39 3.45
N ILE A 56 8.58 3.50 4.42
CA ILE A 56 9.51 3.64 5.54
C ILE A 56 10.49 2.48 5.56
N ASN A 57 11.64 2.67 6.20
CA ASN A 57 12.56 1.59 6.55
C ASN A 57 12.28 1.18 8.00
N ILE A 58 11.84 -0.05 8.21
CA ILE A 58 11.59 -0.63 9.53
C ILE A 58 12.21 -2.02 9.59
N MET A 59 12.72 -2.39 10.76
CA MET A 59 13.10 -3.76 11.05
C MET A 59 11.92 -4.48 11.72
N LEU A 60 11.61 -5.68 11.25
CA LEU A 60 10.64 -6.58 11.86
C LEU A 60 11.33 -7.91 12.11
N ASP A 61 10.98 -8.57 13.20
CA ASP A 61 11.54 -9.87 13.52
C ASP A 61 11.18 -10.90 12.45
N ALA A 62 12.13 -11.78 12.14
CA ALA A 62 11.94 -12.82 11.13
C ALA A 62 10.67 -13.66 11.37
N PRO A 63 10.33 -14.11 12.60
CA PRO A 63 9.10 -14.86 12.84
C PRO A 63 7.82 -14.09 12.50
N ILE A 64 7.81 -12.77 12.70
CA ILE A 64 6.66 -11.91 12.38
C ILE A 64 6.47 -11.86 10.85
N VAL A 65 7.55 -11.63 10.11
CA VAL A 65 7.52 -11.59 8.65
C VAL A 65 7.05 -12.93 8.08
N GLU A 66 7.59 -14.04 8.58
CA GLU A 66 7.21 -15.38 8.12
C GLU A 66 5.75 -15.71 8.45
N HIS A 67 5.24 -15.32 9.62
CA HIS A 67 3.83 -15.47 9.97
C HIS A 67 2.91 -14.76 8.95
N PHE A 68 3.20 -13.50 8.63
CA PHE A 68 2.37 -12.74 7.67
C PHE A 68 2.55 -13.19 6.22
N LYS A 69 3.71 -13.74 5.84
CA LYS A 69 3.89 -14.39 4.55
C LYS A 69 3.06 -15.66 4.41
N ALA A 70 2.99 -16.48 5.48
CA ALA A 70 2.15 -17.68 5.48
C ALA A 70 0.65 -17.34 5.40
N LEU A 71 0.23 -16.25 6.06
CA LEU A 71 -1.16 -15.78 6.07
C LEU A 71 -1.57 -15.07 4.77
N ALA A 72 -0.61 -14.53 4.03
CA ALA A 72 -0.83 -13.67 2.87
C ALA A 72 -1.61 -14.33 1.74
N GLY A 73 -1.34 -15.59 1.40
CA GLY A 73 -1.92 -16.20 0.19
C GLY A 73 -1.74 -15.26 -1.02
N GLU A 74 -2.83 -14.88 -1.69
CA GLU A 74 -2.84 -13.87 -2.76
C GLU A 74 -2.82 -12.40 -2.27
N ARG A 75 -3.21 -12.14 -1.02
CA ARG A 75 -3.10 -10.80 -0.43
C ARG A 75 -1.64 -10.53 -0.04
N GLY A 76 -1.05 -9.44 -0.50
CA GLY A 76 0.33 -9.10 -0.10
C GLY A 76 0.49 -9.01 1.43
N TYR A 77 1.52 -9.67 1.99
CA TYR A 77 1.81 -9.71 3.44
C TYR A 77 1.91 -8.32 4.07
N GLN A 78 2.41 -7.32 3.33
CA GLN A 78 2.48 -5.93 3.78
C GLN A 78 1.09 -5.33 4.05
N THR A 79 0.07 -5.71 3.28
CA THR A 79 -1.31 -5.28 3.51
C THR A 79 -1.82 -5.83 4.83
N LEU A 80 -1.56 -7.10 5.12
CA LEU A 80 -1.97 -7.73 6.38
C LEU A 80 -1.29 -7.09 7.60
N ILE A 81 0.01 -6.82 7.50
CA ILE A 81 0.75 -6.10 8.56
C ILE A 81 0.09 -4.73 8.82
N ASN A 82 -0.17 -3.96 7.76
CA ASN A 82 -0.82 -2.66 7.91
C ASN A 82 -2.23 -2.75 8.49
N ASP A 83 -3.03 -3.74 8.09
CA ASP A 83 -4.38 -3.95 8.62
C ASP A 83 -4.34 -4.31 10.12
N THR A 84 -3.40 -5.16 10.53
CA THR A 84 -3.18 -5.50 11.95
C THR A 84 -2.78 -4.28 12.76
N LEU A 85 -1.84 -3.47 12.27
CA LEU A 85 -1.44 -2.23 12.94
C LEU A 85 -2.60 -1.24 13.08
N ARG A 86 -3.46 -1.12 12.06
CA ARG A 86 -4.67 -0.28 12.14
C ARG A 86 -5.63 -0.76 13.22
N ARG A 87 -5.83 -2.07 13.35
CA ARG A 87 -6.70 -2.66 14.39
C ARG A 87 -6.14 -2.45 15.79
N ALA A 88 -4.83 -2.62 15.98
CA ALA A 88 -4.18 -2.37 17.26
C ALA A 88 -4.39 -0.92 17.74
N ILE A 89 -4.14 0.06 16.86
CA ILE A 89 -4.36 1.49 17.17
C ILE A 89 -5.83 1.77 17.51
N ALA A 90 -6.77 1.20 16.75
CA ALA A 90 -8.19 1.39 17.00
C ALA A 90 -8.62 0.78 18.35
N GLY A 91 -8.08 -0.39 18.71
CA GLY A 91 -8.33 -1.05 19.98
C GLY A 91 -7.78 -0.27 21.17
N GLU A 92 -6.54 0.24 21.08
CA GLU A 92 -5.93 1.07 22.13
C GLU A 92 -6.77 2.33 22.41
N ARG A 93 -7.27 2.99 21.34
CA ARG A 93 -8.14 4.15 21.48
C ARG A 93 -9.45 3.80 22.17
N LEU A 94 -10.10 2.70 21.77
CA LEU A 94 -11.35 2.25 22.40
C LEU A 94 -11.17 1.96 23.89
N GLU A 95 -10.09 1.27 24.26
CA GLU A 95 -9.80 0.97 25.66
C GLU A 95 -9.58 2.24 26.49
N ALA A 96 -8.84 3.21 25.93
CA ALA A 96 -8.62 4.49 26.58
C ALA A 96 -9.94 5.26 26.80
N ASP A 97 -10.79 5.31 25.77
CA ASP A 97 -12.10 5.96 25.82
C ASP A 97 -13.00 5.30 26.88
N LEU A 98 -13.06 3.96 26.92
CA LEU A 98 -13.85 3.22 27.91
C LEU A 98 -13.34 3.45 29.33
N ARG A 99 -12.02 3.45 29.55
CA ARG A 99 -11.44 3.74 30.87
C ARG A 99 -11.75 5.16 31.33
N ALA A 100 -11.80 6.13 30.42
CA ALA A 100 -12.18 7.51 30.75
C ALA A 100 -13.63 7.58 31.20
N ILE A 101 -14.56 7.01 30.41
CA ILE A 101 -15.99 6.96 30.72
C ILE A 101 -16.23 6.27 32.07
N ILE A 102 -15.64 5.09 32.30
CA ILE A 102 -15.81 4.36 33.57
C ILE A 102 -15.34 5.19 34.78
N ARG A 103 -14.23 5.93 34.65
CA ARG A 103 -13.76 6.80 35.74
C ARG A 103 -14.67 8.01 35.97
N GLU A 104 -15.26 8.54 34.91
CA GLU A 104 -16.24 9.62 35.01
C GLU A 104 -17.49 9.15 35.74
N GLU A 105 -18.07 8.02 35.33
CA GLU A 105 -19.23 7.41 35.99
C GLU A 105 -18.96 7.09 37.46
N LEU A 106 -17.79 6.52 37.79
CA LEU A 106 -17.40 6.24 39.18
C LEU A 106 -17.19 7.49 40.05
N ARG A 107 -16.94 8.66 39.44
CA ARG A 107 -16.80 9.95 40.16
C ARG A 107 -18.11 10.69 40.30
N ALA A 108 -19.05 10.45 39.39
CA ALA A 108 -20.39 11.03 39.41
C ALA A 108 -21.36 10.26 40.33
N SER A 109 -20.97 9.06 40.78
CA SER A 109 -21.69 8.20 41.72
C SER A 109 -21.37 8.45 43.18
#